data_AF-A0A2V2XA00-F1
#
_entry.id   AF-A0A2V2XA00-F1
#
_cell.length_a   1.000
_cell.length_b   1.000
_cell.length_c   1.000
_cell.angle_alpha   90.00
_cell.angle_beta   90.00
_cell.angle_gamma   90.00
#
_symmetry.space_group_name_H-M   'P 1'
#
loop_
_entity.id
_entity.type
_entity.pdbx_description
1 polymer ?
#
loop_
_entity_poly.entity_id
_entity_poly.type
_entity_poly.pdbx_seq_one_letter_code
_entity_poly.pdbx_strand_id
1 'polypeptide(L)'
;MDGIKGKPAMLMTRGIMEMRQNPPGLVCTLRRFKHPTTQKEVTLYPIVNFAAPHYFRRVLDGDILERNFDKVLCEDGRLPFEAGSRLARQQQMLKRIFPFFGLRPVTINGSKFDGIVQRDPVESRMAYQMIVDGADPPVDPRARRAMERIETYPDGTRVVCPWGVYHLVYMNHKLRQLGYIVESEEAVEVVGYREAALVFGILAVLTFWMSYAIFRMIFG
;
A
#
# COMPACT_ATOMS: atom_id res chain seq x y z
N MET A 1 -2.82 20.40 26.96
CA MET A 1 -1.74 20.19 25.97
C MET A 1 -2.05 18.91 25.21
N ASP A 2 -3.16 18.91 24.46
CA ASP A 2 -3.84 17.68 24.00
C ASP A 2 -3.67 17.42 22.49
N GLY A 3 -2.71 18.07 21.85
CA GLY A 3 -2.62 18.13 20.37
C GLY A 3 -1.87 17.01 19.66
N ILE A 4 -1.25 16.06 20.36
CA ILE A 4 -0.30 15.11 19.75
C ILE A 4 -0.86 13.67 19.64
N LYS A 5 -1.96 13.34 20.33
CA LYS A 5 -2.60 12.01 20.23
C LYS A 5 -3.53 11.82 19.01
N GLY A 6 -3.81 12.86 18.21
CA GLY A 6 -4.84 12.83 17.15
C GLY A 6 -4.39 12.49 15.72
N LYS A 7 -3.14 12.78 15.33
CA LYS A 7 -2.72 12.70 13.90
C LYS A 7 -2.37 11.30 13.39
N PRO A 8 -1.67 10.43 14.14
CA PRO A 8 -1.40 9.05 13.70
C PRO A 8 -2.65 8.17 13.71
N ALA A 9 -3.58 8.42 14.63
CA ALA A 9 -4.85 7.69 14.74
C ALA A 9 -5.79 8.00 13.57
N MET A 10 -5.77 9.22 13.02
CA MET A 10 -6.52 9.56 11.80
C MET A 10 -5.99 8.91 10.52
N LEU A 11 -4.80 8.28 10.54
CA LEU A 11 -4.34 7.43 9.44
C LEU A 11 -4.88 6.00 9.54
N MET A 12 -5.41 5.60 10.69
CA MET A 12 -6.10 4.31 10.92
C MET A 12 -7.59 4.39 10.58
N THR A 13 -7.97 5.35 9.73
CA THR A 13 -9.28 5.97 9.83
C THR A 13 -9.94 5.96 8.46
N ARG A 14 -11.18 5.45 8.43
CA ARG A 14 -12.07 5.19 7.27
C ARG A 14 -12.04 3.79 6.64
N GLY A 15 -11.66 2.76 7.40
CA GLY A 15 -11.92 1.35 7.05
C GLY A 15 -10.99 0.77 5.98
N ILE A 16 -9.76 1.29 5.90
CA ILE A 16 -8.65 0.77 5.07
C ILE A 16 -7.58 0.08 5.92
N MET A 17 -7.27 0.65 7.09
CA MET A 17 -6.29 0.12 8.03
C MET A 17 -6.77 0.35 9.46
N GLU A 18 -6.61 -0.64 10.32
CA GLU A 18 -7.06 -0.61 11.72
C GLU A 18 -6.00 -1.19 12.65
N MET A 19 -5.90 -0.65 13.86
CA MET A 19 -5.12 -1.25 14.95
C MET A 19 -6.06 -2.08 15.81
N ARG A 20 -5.86 -3.40 15.82
CA ARG A 20 -6.58 -4.32 16.69
C ARG A 20 -5.89 -4.40 18.04
N GLN A 21 -6.69 -4.55 19.08
CA GLN A 21 -6.21 -4.68 20.46
C GLN A 21 -6.20 -6.14 20.95
N ASN A 22 -7.01 -7.02 20.35
CA ASN A 22 -7.11 -8.43 20.75
C ASN A 22 -7.32 -9.37 19.54
N PRO A 23 -6.30 -10.14 19.13
CA PRO A 23 -4.89 -9.96 19.48
C PRO A 23 -4.36 -8.58 19.00
N PRO A 24 -3.35 -7.99 19.65
CA PRO A 24 -2.73 -6.75 19.20
C PRO A 24 -2.10 -6.92 17.80
N GLY A 25 -2.47 -6.08 16.84
CA GLY A 25 -1.95 -6.17 15.48
C GLY A 25 -2.39 -5.03 14.58
N LEU A 26 -1.62 -4.78 13.52
CA LEU A 26 -2.02 -3.85 12.46
C LEU A 26 -2.69 -4.65 11.34
N VAL A 27 -3.89 -4.25 10.94
CA VAL A 27 -4.69 -4.95 9.94
C VAL A 27 -5.05 -4.00 8.81
N CYS A 28 -5.00 -4.48 7.58
CA CYS A 28 -5.51 -3.78 6.41
C CYS A 28 -6.73 -4.52 5.86
N THR A 29 -7.71 -3.76 5.40
CA THR A 29 -8.90 -4.30 4.74
C THR A 29 -8.64 -4.33 3.24
N LEU A 30 -8.50 -5.53 2.67
CA LEU A 30 -8.57 -5.72 1.23
C LEU A 30 -10.03 -5.69 0.83
N ARG A 31 -10.41 -4.79 -0.08
CA ARG A 31 -11.82 -4.57 -0.45
C ARG A 31 -12.00 -4.76 -1.94
N ARG A 32 -12.97 -5.60 -2.32
CA ARG A 32 -13.38 -5.78 -3.71
C ARG A 32 -14.74 -5.15 -3.93
N PHE A 33 -14.81 -4.37 -5.00
CA PHE A 33 -16.01 -3.72 -5.49
C PHE A 33 -16.43 -4.32 -6.82
N LYS A 34 -17.73 -4.31 -7.08
CA LYS A 34 -18.32 -4.71 -8.36
C LYS A 34 -19.43 -3.75 -8.77
N HIS A 35 -19.39 -3.27 -10.01
CA HIS A 35 -20.44 -2.43 -10.54
C HIS A 35 -21.58 -3.30 -11.10
N PRO A 36 -22.85 -3.08 -10.70
CA PRO A 36 -23.96 -3.96 -11.08
C PRO A 36 -24.24 -3.97 -12.59
N THR A 37 -24.11 -2.82 -13.27
CA THR A 37 -24.39 -2.72 -14.72
C THR A 37 -23.21 -3.16 -15.57
N THR A 38 -22.05 -2.51 -15.43
CA THR A 38 -20.85 -2.77 -16.25
C THR A 38 -20.08 -4.04 -15.86
N GLN A 39 -20.43 -4.67 -14.72
CA GLN A 39 -19.73 -5.84 -14.17
C GLN A 39 -18.23 -5.63 -13.93
N LYS A 40 -17.73 -4.40 -14.00
CA LYS A 40 -16.34 -4.07 -13.68
C LYS A 40 -16.06 -4.36 -12.21
N GLU A 41 -14.90 -4.95 -11.94
CA GLU A 41 -14.45 -5.26 -10.59
C GLU A 41 -13.24 -4.41 -10.23
N VAL A 42 -13.24 -3.80 -9.05
CA VAL A 42 -12.14 -2.98 -8.55
C VAL A 42 -11.72 -3.49 -7.18
N THR A 43 -10.49 -3.97 -7.08
CA THR A 43 -9.91 -4.46 -5.83
C THR A 43 -8.91 -3.45 -5.27
N LEU A 44 -9.15 -2.96 -4.06
CA LEU A 44 -8.26 -2.03 -3.37
C LEU A 44 -7.30 -2.83 -2.48
N TYR A 45 -6.00 -2.74 -2.77
CA TYR A 45 -4.92 -3.40 -2.03
C TYR A 45 -4.06 -2.35 -1.32
N PRO A 46 -4.22 -2.15 0.00
CA PRO A 46 -3.48 -1.15 0.74
C PRO A 46 -2.01 -1.50 0.87
N ILE A 47 -1.15 -0.60 0.40
CA ILE A 47 0.30 -0.68 0.58
C ILE A 47 0.67 0.18 1.76
N VAL A 48 1.14 -0.48 2.81
CA VAL A 48 1.88 0.16 3.89
C VAL A 48 3.38 0.17 3.55
N ASN A 49 4.13 1.06 4.19
CA ASN A 49 5.58 1.09 4.02
C ASN A 49 6.27 -0.13 4.65
N PHE A 50 5.68 -0.68 5.71
CA PHE A 50 6.25 -1.77 6.50
C PHE A 50 5.19 -2.84 6.80
N ALA A 51 5.44 -4.09 6.42
CA ALA A 51 4.54 -5.23 6.63
C ALA A 51 5.32 -6.55 6.67
N ALA A 52 4.67 -7.62 7.11
CA ALA A 52 5.17 -8.98 7.01
C ALA A 52 5.37 -9.37 5.53
N PRO A 53 6.39 -10.17 5.19
CA PRO A 53 6.73 -10.47 3.79
C PRO A 53 5.60 -11.17 3.04
N HIS A 54 4.79 -11.99 3.73
CA HIS A 54 3.64 -12.67 3.12
C HIS A 54 2.56 -11.69 2.65
N TYR A 55 2.39 -10.56 3.36
CA TYR A 55 1.48 -9.50 2.96
C TYR A 55 1.92 -8.88 1.63
N PHE A 56 3.20 -8.50 1.51
CA PHE A 56 3.71 -7.92 0.26
C PHE A 56 3.73 -8.89 -0.92
N ARG A 57 3.93 -10.18 -0.67
CA ARG A 57 3.74 -11.19 -1.73
C ARG A 57 2.32 -11.19 -2.27
N ARG A 58 1.33 -10.92 -1.42
CA ARG A 58 -0.07 -10.89 -1.87
C ARG A 58 -0.43 -9.61 -2.64
N VAL A 59 0.04 -8.46 -2.16
CA VAL A 59 -0.42 -7.16 -2.67
C VAL A 59 0.54 -6.46 -3.65
N LEU A 60 1.80 -6.90 -3.75
CA LEU A 60 2.84 -6.27 -4.59
C LEU A 60 3.67 -7.25 -5.44
N ASP A 61 3.35 -8.54 -5.43
CA ASP A 61 4.05 -9.50 -6.28
C ASP A 61 3.55 -9.41 -7.72
N GLY A 62 4.47 -9.23 -8.68
CA GLY A 62 4.13 -9.00 -10.07
C GLY A 62 3.35 -10.17 -10.67
N ASP A 63 3.86 -11.38 -10.48
CA ASP A 63 3.30 -12.60 -11.07
C ASP A 63 1.91 -12.91 -10.49
N ILE A 64 1.71 -12.69 -9.19
CA ILE A 64 0.42 -12.87 -8.53
C ILE A 64 -0.60 -11.85 -9.04
N LEU A 65 -0.22 -10.59 -9.20
CA LEU A 65 -1.13 -9.54 -9.67
C LEU A 65 -1.51 -9.77 -11.14
N GLU A 66 -0.56 -10.14 -11.99
CA GLU A 66 -0.82 -10.44 -13.41
C GLU A 66 -1.72 -11.64 -13.63
N ARG A 67 -1.57 -12.67 -12.80
CA ARG A 67 -2.37 -13.89 -12.91
C ARG A 67 -3.83 -13.65 -12.58
N ASN A 68 -4.10 -12.81 -11.57
CA ASN A 68 -5.43 -12.68 -10.98
C ASN A 68 -6.26 -11.53 -11.55
N PHE A 69 -5.62 -10.54 -12.17
CA PHE A 69 -6.28 -9.34 -12.65
C PHE A 69 -6.02 -9.10 -14.13
N ASP A 70 -6.96 -8.39 -14.76
CA ASP A 70 -6.87 -8.01 -16.17
C ASP A 70 -6.06 -6.70 -16.29
N LYS A 71 -6.19 -5.81 -15.30
CA LYS A 71 -5.40 -4.58 -15.16
C LYS A 71 -4.89 -4.36 -13.74
N VAL A 72 -3.64 -3.92 -13.63
CA VAL A 72 -2.99 -3.52 -12.38
C VAL A 72 -2.71 -2.02 -12.46
N LEU A 73 -3.49 -1.24 -11.73
CA LEU A 73 -3.39 0.21 -11.79
C LEU A 73 -2.37 0.70 -10.77
N CYS A 74 -1.33 1.41 -11.21
CA CYS A 74 -0.19 1.87 -10.42
C CYS A 74 0.04 3.39 -10.56
N GLU A 75 -1.03 4.19 -10.62
CA GLU A 75 -0.89 5.67 -10.63
C GLU A 75 -0.20 6.22 -9.37
N ASP A 76 -0.02 5.41 -8.31
CA ASP A 76 0.79 5.75 -7.14
C ASP A 76 2.32 5.81 -7.39
N GLY A 77 2.76 5.49 -8.61
CA GLY A 77 4.16 5.48 -9.00
C GLY A 77 4.89 4.18 -8.67
N ARG A 78 4.18 3.08 -8.43
CA ARG A 78 4.75 1.73 -8.24
C ARG A 78 4.64 0.83 -9.47
N LEU A 79 4.78 1.39 -10.66
CA LEU A 79 4.96 0.57 -11.86
C LEU A 79 6.15 -0.39 -11.70
N PRO A 80 6.05 -1.62 -12.25
CA PRO A 80 7.04 -2.65 -12.05
C PRO A 80 8.33 -2.34 -12.82
N PHE A 81 9.45 -2.88 -12.33
CA PHE A 81 10.63 -3.00 -13.17
C PHE A 81 10.55 -4.24 -14.05
N GLU A 82 11.04 -4.12 -15.29
CA GLU A 82 11.16 -5.25 -16.21
C GLU A 82 12.22 -6.24 -15.71
N ALA A 83 11.84 -7.51 -15.62
CA ALA A 83 12.74 -8.59 -15.22
C ALA A 83 13.98 -8.65 -16.13
N GLY A 84 15.14 -8.94 -15.55
CA GLY A 84 16.43 -8.94 -16.27
C GLY A 84 17.11 -7.57 -16.35
N SER A 85 16.37 -6.46 -16.20
CA SER A 85 16.97 -5.12 -16.13
C SER A 85 17.92 -4.95 -14.93
N ARG A 86 18.83 -3.98 -14.99
CA ARG A 86 19.73 -3.64 -13.88
C ARG A 86 18.95 -3.21 -12.64
N LEU A 87 17.91 -2.40 -12.82
CA LEU A 87 17.06 -1.92 -11.72
C LEU A 87 16.26 -3.06 -11.09
N ALA A 88 15.73 -3.99 -11.89
CA ALA A 88 15.05 -5.18 -11.37
C ALA A 88 15.98 -6.05 -10.50
N ARG A 89 17.23 -6.25 -10.92
CA ARG A 89 18.22 -7.01 -10.12
C ARG A 89 18.52 -6.33 -8.79
N GLN A 90 18.71 -5.02 -8.79
CA GLN A 90 18.88 -4.23 -7.56
C GLN A 90 17.64 -4.34 -6.66
N GLN A 91 16.45 -4.24 -7.23
CA GLN A 91 15.19 -4.35 -6.51
C GLN A 91 15.02 -5.73 -5.87
N GLN A 92 15.37 -6.81 -6.58
CA GLN A 92 15.33 -8.17 -6.04
C GLN A 92 16.32 -8.37 -4.90
N MET A 93 17.53 -7.80 -5.00
CA MET A 93 18.49 -7.80 -3.90
C MET A 93 17.94 -7.05 -2.68
N LEU A 94 17.37 -5.85 -2.87
CA LEU A 94 16.73 -5.10 -1.79
C LEU A 94 15.58 -5.88 -1.14
N LYS A 95 14.75 -6.57 -1.93
CA LYS A 95 13.67 -7.44 -1.40
C LYS A 95 14.21 -8.59 -0.54
N ARG A 96 15.41 -9.10 -0.80
CA ARG A 96 16.05 -10.14 0.03
C ARG A 96 16.59 -9.58 1.35
N ILE A 97 17.20 -8.40 1.32
CA ILE A 97 17.81 -7.76 2.50
C ILE A 97 16.73 -7.12 3.39
N PHE A 98 15.71 -6.52 2.77
CA PHE A 98 14.66 -5.75 3.42
C PHE A 98 13.27 -6.30 3.06
N PRO A 99 12.95 -7.55 3.44
CA PRO A 99 11.72 -8.23 3.02
C PRO A 99 10.45 -7.64 3.63
N PHE A 100 10.60 -6.75 4.62
CA PHE A 100 9.51 -6.09 5.34
C PHE A 100 9.14 -4.71 4.78
N PHE A 101 9.68 -4.30 3.63
CA PHE A 101 9.36 -3.01 3.02
C PHE A 101 8.53 -3.17 1.73
N GLY A 102 7.59 -2.25 1.52
CA GLY A 102 6.71 -2.18 0.34
C GLY A 102 7.44 -1.75 -0.94
N LEU A 103 8.34 -2.60 -1.42
CA LEU A 103 9.22 -2.39 -2.55
C LEU A 103 8.50 -2.67 -3.89
N ARG A 104 8.76 -1.82 -4.91
CA ARG A 104 8.20 -1.94 -6.27
C ARG A 104 8.21 -3.37 -6.82
N PRO A 105 7.16 -3.79 -7.56
CA PRO A 105 7.10 -5.08 -8.23
C PRO A 105 8.21 -5.22 -9.28
N VAL A 106 8.52 -6.48 -9.60
CA VAL A 106 9.36 -6.86 -10.73
C VAL A 106 8.55 -7.87 -11.51
N THR A 107 8.44 -7.71 -12.83
CA THR A 107 7.69 -8.64 -13.68
C THR A 107 8.35 -8.82 -15.04
N ILE A 108 8.08 -9.97 -15.68
CA ILE A 108 8.46 -10.28 -17.05
C ILE A 108 7.54 -9.55 -18.05
N ASN A 109 6.25 -9.34 -17.73
CA ASN A 109 5.28 -8.77 -18.67
C ASN A 109 4.46 -7.60 -18.09
N GLY A 110 5.02 -6.40 -18.14
CA GLY A 110 4.37 -5.18 -17.65
C GLY A 110 3.11 -4.72 -18.41
N SER A 111 2.62 -5.42 -19.43
CA SER A 111 1.51 -4.95 -20.29
C SER A 111 0.17 -4.73 -19.57
N LYS A 112 -0.03 -5.40 -18.44
CA LYS A 112 -1.22 -5.21 -17.59
C LYS A 112 -1.07 -4.06 -16.59
N PHE A 113 0.14 -3.54 -16.40
CA PHE A 113 0.43 -2.49 -15.43
C PHE A 113 0.28 -1.11 -16.08
N ASP A 114 -0.72 -0.37 -15.62
CA ASP A 114 -1.04 0.97 -16.14
C ASP A 114 -0.76 2.03 -15.07
N GLY A 115 -0.37 3.25 -15.46
CA GLY A 115 -0.23 4.38 -14.53
C GLY A 115 1.03 5.21 -14.81
N ILE A 116 1.50 5.93 -13.79
CA ILE A 116 2.70 6.77 -13.88
C ILE A 116 3.95 6.03 -13.40
N VAL A 117 5.08 6.35 -14.02
CA VAL A 117 6.40 5.79 -13.66
C VAL A 117 6.94 6.40 -12.37
N GLN A 118 6.65 7.68 -12.13
CA GLN A 118 7.20 8.45 -11.02
C GLN A 118 6.09 9.11 -10.22
N ARG A 119 6.15 8.92 -8.91
CA ARG A 119 5.25 9.57 -7.95
C ARG A 119 5.50 11.08 -7.91
N ASP A 120 4.44 11.85 -7.82
CA ASP A 120 4.49 13.25 -7.39
C ASP A 120 4.42 13.31 -5.84
N PRO A 121 5.47 13.82 -5.16
CA PRO A 121 5.46 13.99 -3.72
C PRO A 121 4.39 14.97 -3.22
N VAL A 122 4.06 16.01 -4.00
CA VAL A 122 3.09 17.06 -3.64
C VAL A 122 1.70 16.46 -3.57
N GLU A 123 1.28 15.71 -4.60
CA GLU A 123 -0.02 15.03 -4.60
C GLU A 123 -0.14 14.01 -3.45
N SER A 124 0.95 13.29 -3.16
CA SER A 124 0.97 12.30 -2.07
C SER A 124 0.79 12.99 -0.71
N ARG A 125 1.47 14.13 -0.52
CA ARG A 125 1.33 14.96 0.68
C ARG A 125 -0.06 15.56 0.79
N MET A 126 -0.64 15.99 -0.32
CA MET A 126 -1.99 16.55 -0.33
C MET A 126 -3.03 15.49 0.04
N ALA A 127 -2.98 14.30 -0.56
CA ALA A 127 -3.87 13.20 -0.20
C ALA A 127 -3.77 12.82 1.29
N TYR A 128 -2.54 12.76 1.82
CA TYR A 128 -2.30 12.58 3.25
C TYR A 128 -2.93 13.71 4.09
N GLN A 129 -2.69 14.96 3.72
CA GLN A 129 -3.14 16.13 4.46
C GLN A 129 -4.66 16.22 4.50
N MET A 130 -5.35 15.91 3.39
CA MET A 130 -6.82 15.92 3.33
C MET A 130 -7.46 14.91 4.29
N ILE A 131 -6.83 13.75 4.49
CA ILE A 131 -7.30 12.77 5.47
C ILE A 131 -7.06 13.27 6.89
N VAL A 132 -5.87 13.81 7.15
CA VAL A 132 -5.50 14.37 8.45
C VAL A 132 -6.37 15.57 8.82
N ASP A 133 -6.79 16.38 7.85
CA ASP A 133 -7.68 17.51 8.08
C ASP A 133 -9.16 17.09 8.16
N GLY A 134 -9.45 15.79 8.00
CA GLY A 134 -10.79 15.24 8.15
C GLY A 134 -11.74 15.54 6.98
N ALA A 135 -11.24 15.99 5.83
CA ALA A 135 -12.06 16.32 4.67
C ALA A 135 -12.89 15.11 4.21
N ASP A 136 -14.16 15.32 3.86
CA ASP A 136 -15.07 14.26 3.41
C ASP A 136 -15.95 14.74 2.24
N PRO A 137 -15.72 14.24 1.00
CA PRO A 137 -14.65 13.32 0.62
C PRO A 137 -13.26 13.96 0.69
N PRO A 138 -12.19 13.17 0.89
CA PRO A 138 -10.83 13.68 0.75
C PRO A 138 -10.57 14.15 -0.69
N VAL A 139 -9.60 15.04 -0.89
CA VAL A 139 -9.18 15.44 -2.24
C VAL A 139 -7.88 14.72 -2.60
N ASP A 140 -7.91 14.00 -3.72
CA ASP A 140 -6.78 13.26 -4.24
C ASP A 140 -6.80 13.25 -5.78
N PRO A 141 -6.03 14.14 -6.44
CA PRO A 141 -6.00 14.24 -7.90
C PRO A 141 -5.54 12.96 -8.57
N ARG A 142 -4.66 12.20 -7.92
CA ARG A 142 -4.11 10.97 -8.47
C ARG A 142 -5.13 9.86 -8.42
N ALA A 143 -5.78 9.69 -7.26
CA ALA A 143 -6.87 8.74 -7.14
C ALA A 143 -8.04 9.13 -8.05
N ARG A 144 -8.30 10.43 -8.26
CA ARG A 144 -9.27 10.91 -9.26
C ARG A 144 -8.92 10.46 -10.67
N ARG A 145 -7.69 10.70 -11.15
CA ARG A 145 -7.24 10.24 -12.48
C ARG A 145 -7.33 8.71 -12.63
N ALA A 146 -7.04 7.97 -11.56
CA ALA A 146 -7.21 6.52 -11.56
C ALA A 146 -8.67 6.10 -11.73
N MET A 147 -9.61 6.77 -11.05
CA MET A 147 -11.04 6.49 -11.22
C MET A 147 -11.51 6.79 -12.65
N GLU A 148 -11.10 7.94 -13.21
CA GLU A 148 -11.36 8.29 -14.61
C GLU A 148 -10.80 7.23 -15.57
N ARG A 149 -9.60 6.70 -15.29
CA ARG A 149 -9.01 5.61 -16.10
C ARG A 149 -9.79 4.30 -15.97
N ILE A 150 -10.26 3.93 -14.77
CA ILE A 150 -11.05 2.71 -14.58
C ILE A 150 -12.33 2.74 -15.41
N GLU A 151 -12.96 3.92 -15.56
CA GLU A 151 -14.15 4.10 -16.37
C GLU A 151 -13.91 3.82 -17.87
N THR A 152 -12.68 4.07 -18.38
CA THR A 152 -12.35 3.82 -19.79
C THR A 152 -12.06 2.36 -20.12
N TYR A 153 -11.88 1.51 -19.11
CA TYR A 153 -11.67 0.09 -19.35
C TYR A 153 -12.94 -0.60 -19.89
N PRO A 154 -12.81 -1.72 -20.63
CA PRO A 154 -13.96 -2.50 -21.05
C PRO A 154 -14.80 -2.99 -19.86
N ASP A 155 -16.09 -3.22 -20.11
CA ASP A 155 -16.97 -3.85 -19.14
C ASP A 155 -16.48 -5.27 -18.76
N GLY A 156 -16.75 -5.69 -17.53
CA GLY A 156 -16.25 -6.95 -16.97
C GLY A 156 -14.76 -6.97 -16.59
N THR A 157 -14.00 -5.88 -16.83
CA THR A 157 -12.57 -5.82 -16.47
C THR A 157 -12.38 -5.94 -14.96
N ARG A 158 -11.44 -6.81 -14.53
CA ARG A 158 -10.99 -6.91 -13.14
C ARG A 158 -9.73 -6.10 -12.94
N VAL A 159 -9.85 -5.01 -12.19
CA VAL A 159 -8.79 -4.07 -11.87
C VAL A 159 -8.35 -4.24 -10.42
N VAL A 160 -7.04 -4.16 -10.17
CA VAL A 160 -6.50 -4.03 -8.82
C VAL A 160 -5.70 -2.74 -8.67
N CYS A 161 -5.83 -2.11 -7.51
CA CYS A 161 -5.15 -0.88 -7.14
C CYS A 161 -4.26 -1.14 -5.91
N PRO A 162 -3.03 -1.69 -6.11
CA PRO A 162 -2.04 -1.86 -5.05
C PRO A 162 -1.40 -0.50 -4.74
N TRP A 163 -1.99 0.27 -3.82
CA TRP A 163 -1.66 1.68 -3.60
C TRP A 163 -1.44 2.03 -2.14
N GLY A 164 -0.68 3.11 -1.91
CA GLY A 164 -0.55 3.71 -0.57
C GLY A 164 -1.90 3.93 0.13
N VAL A 165 -1.97 3.60 1.42
CA VAL A 165 -3.22 3.59 2.23
C VAL A 165 -4.09 4.84 2.10
N TYR A 166 -3.47 6.01 1.98
CA TYR A 166 -4.17 7.30 1.94
C TYR A 166 -4.96 7.48 0.65
N HIS A 167 -4.42 7.06 -0.50
CA HIS A 167 -5.11 7.20 -1.78
C HIS A 167 -6.40 6.35 -1.85
N LEU A 168 -6.40 5.21 -1.16
CA LEU A 168 -7.52 4.28 -1.16
C LEU A 168 -8.75 4.82 -0.42
N VAL A 169 -8.60 5.79 0.47
CA VAL A 169 -9.72 6.44 1.16
C VAL A 169 -10.60 7.16 0.15
N TYR A 170 -9.99 7.93 -0.75
CA TYR A 170 -10.70 8.59 -1.85
C TYR A 170 -11.38 7.56 -2.78
N MET A 171 -10.63 6.54 -3.21
CA MET A 171 -11.15 5.53 -4.13
C MET A 171 -12.35 4.78 -3.52
N ASN A 172 -12.27 4.42 -2.24
CA ASN A 172 -13.36 3.78 -1.52
C ASN A 172 -14.63 4.63 -1.51
N HIS A 173 -14.52 5.94 -1.25
CA HIS A 173 -15.65 6.87 -1.31
C HIS A 173 -16.18 6.97 -2.75
N LYS A 174 -15.29 7.20 -3.73
CA LYS A 174 -15.67 7.45 -5.12
C LYS A 174 -16.33 6.23 -5.78
N LEU A 175 -15.84 5.01 -5.51
CA LEU A 175 -16.44 3.77 -6.00
C LEU A 175 -17.90 3.62 -5.52
N ARG A 176 -18.16 3.89 -4.23
CA ARG A 176 -19.52 3.86 -3.68
C ARG A 176 -20.41 4.93 -4.32
N GLN A 177 -19.87 6.14 -4.51
CA GLN A 177 -20.59 7.22 -5.19
C GLN A 177 -20.95 6.86 -6.64
N LEU A 178 -20.07 6.12 -7.32
CA LEU A 178 -20.29 5.64 -8.70
C LEU A 178 -21.17 4.38 -8.76
N GLY A 179 -21.79 3.96 -7.64
CA GLY A 179 -22.73 2.83 -7.61
C GLY A 179 -22.07 1.45 -7.57
N TYR A 180 -20.76 1.36 -7.32
CA TYR A 180 -20.13 0.07 -7.05
C TYR A 180 -20.57 -0.47 -5.69
N ILE A 181 -20.82 -1.78 -5.66
CA ILE A 181 -21.20 -2.51 -4.46
C ILE A 181 -19.97 -3.24 -3.93
N VAL A 182 -19.81 -3.29 -2.60
CA VAL A 182 -18.76 -4.12 -1.98
C VAL A 182 -19.15 -5.58 -2.12
N GLU A 183 -18.37 -6.33 -2.89
CA GLU A 183 -18.57 -7.77 -3.09
C GLU A 183 -17.92 -8.58 -1.95
N SER A 184 -16.73 -8.17 -1.52
CA SER A 184 -16.03 -8.81 -0.41
C SER A 184 -15.11 -7.84 0.33
N GLU A 185 -14.94 -8.10 1.62
CA GLU A 185 -13.95 -7.47 2.49
C GLU A 185 -13.17 -8.55 3.21
N GLU A 186 -11.85 -8.41 3.23
CA GLU A 186 -10.97 -9.31 3.95
C GLU A 186 -10.02 -8.51 4.82
N ALA A 187 -10.08 -8.75 6.13
CA ALA A 187 -9.16 -8.17 7.08
C ALA A 187 -7.88 -9.03 7.15
N VAL A 188 -6.77 -8.47 6.69
CA VAL A 188 -5.48 -9.15 6.63
C VAL A 188 -4.51 -8.51 7.60
N GLU A 189 -3.89 -9.33 8.45
CA GLU A 189 -2.83 -8.90 9.35
C GLU A 189 -1.59 -8.47 8.56
N VAL A 190 -1.16 -7.23 8.79
CA VAL A 190 -0.06 -6.57 8.08
C VAL A 190 1.23 -6.74 8.84
N VAL A 191 1.19 -6.58 10.16
CA VAL A 191 2.30 -6.86 11.07
C VAL A 191 1.70 -7.57 12.27
N GLY A 192 2.10 -8.83 12.44
CA GLY A 192 1.77 -9.58 13.63
C GLY A 192 2.75 -9.33 14.77
N TYR A 193 2.34 -9.73 15.98
CA TYR A 193 3.14 -9.58 17.18
C TYR A 193 4.55 -10.20 17.05
N ARG A 194 4.66 -11.32 16.33
CA ARG A 194 5.94 -12.03 16.12
C ARG A 194 6.89 -11.23 15.24
N GLU A 195 6.40 -10.66 14.14
CA GLU A 195 7.18 -9.83 13.23
C GLU A 195 7.58 -8.51 13.89
N ALA A 196 6.68 -7.89 14.66
CA ALA A 196 7.00 -6.70 15.44
C ALA A 196 8.12 -6.99 16.46
N ALA A 197 8.01 -8.09 17.21
CA ALA A 197 9.03 -8.49 18.19
C ALA A 197 10.40 -8.75 17.54
N LEU A 198 10.43 -9.38 16.37
CA LEU A 198 11.67 -9.63 15.63
C LEU A 198 12.34 -8.32 15.18
N VAL A 199 11.57 -7.37 14.67
CA VAL A 199 12.06 -6.05 14.26
C VAL A 199 12.59 -5.26 15.44
N PHE A 200 11.87 -5.25 16.55
CA PHE A 200 12.34 -4.65 17.80
C PHE A 200 13.62 -5.31 18.30
N GLY A 201 13.73 -6.64 18.21
CA GLY A 201 14.96 -7.37 18.54
C GLY A 201 16.15 -6.94 17.70
N ILE A 202 15.99 -6.86 16.38
CA ILE A 202 17.06 -6.42 15.46
C ILE A 202 17.46 -4.97 15.75
N LEU A 203 16.49 -4.07 15.93
CA LEU A 203 16.74 -2.67 16.28
C LEU A 203 17.51 -2.56 17.60
N ALA A 204 17.10 -3.30 18.64
CA ALA A 204 17.78 -3.30 19.92
C ALA A 204 19.24 -3.75 19.81
N VAL A 205 19.51 -4.80 19.03
CA VAL A 205 20.88 -5.27 18.77
C VAL A 205 21.70 -4.22 18.02
N LEU A 206 21.16 -3.63 16.96
CA LEU A 206 21.85 -2.58 16.19
C LEU A 206 22.13 -1.34 17.04
N THR A 207 21.15 -0.90 17.83
CA THR A 207 21.32 0.22 18.76
C THR A 207 22.38 -0.10 19.81
N PHE A 208 22.38 -1.30 20.39
CA PHE A 208 23.41 -1.73 21.33
C PHE A 208 24.81 -1.64 20.72
N TRP A 209 25.01 -2.19 19.52
CA TRP A 209 26.32 -2.16 18.85
C TRP A 209 26.76 -0.74 18.46
N MET A 210 25.83 0.09 17.96
CA MET A 210 26.10 1.50 17.69
C MET A 210 26.52 2.26 18.95
N SER A 211 25.77 2.09 20.05
CA SER A 211 26.09 2.70 21.34
C SER A 211 27.43 2.20 21.89
N TYR A 212 27.72 0.90 21.78
CA TYR A 212 29.00 0.33 22.17
C TYR A 212 30.17 0.90 21.36
N ALA A 213 30.02 1.02 20.04
CA ALA A 213 31.03 1.63 19.17
C ALA A 213 31.28 3.10 19.55
N ILE A 214 30.22 3.88 19.79
CA ILE A 214 30.33 5.28 20.25
C ILE A 214 31.03 5.35 21.60
N PHE A 215 30.67 4.49 22.56
CA PHE A 215 31.31 4.44 23.87
C PHE A 215 32.81 4.14 23.75
N ARG A 216 33.20 3.14 22.93
CA ARG A 216 34.60 2.80 22.67
C ARG A 216 35.35 3.92 21.95
N MET A 217 34.71 4.71 21.09
CA MET A 217 35.37 5.87 20.46
C MET A 217 35.61 7.03 21.44
N ILE A 218 34.75 7.21 22.44
CA ILE A 218 34.85 8.33 23.40
C ILE A 218 35.76 7.99 24.59
N PHE A 219 35.71 6.75 25.07
CA PHE A 219 36.35 6.33 26.34
C PHE A 219 37.35 5.17 26.18
N GLY A 220 37.59 4.71 24.95
CA GLY A 220 38.41 3.53 24.66
C GLY A 220 39.73 3.85 23.99
#